data_AF-Q4WKP1-F1
#
_entry.id   AF-Q4WKP1-F1
#
_cell.length_a   1.000
_cell.length_b   1.000
_cell.length_c   1.000
_cell.angle_alpha   90.00
_cell.angle_beta   90.00
_cell.angle_gamma   90.00
#
_symmetry.space_group_name_H-M   'P 1'
#
loop_
_entity.id
_entity.type
_entity.pdbx_description
1 polymer ?
#
loop_
_entity_poly.entity_id
_entity_poly.type
_entity_poly.pdbx_seq_one_letter_code
_entity_poly.pdbx_strand_id
1 'polypeptide(L)'
;MPPNRVSNLSPNLLNGIFASLSQPSRRWSLLRTLQSDNPRDINGELRGTASFHPLRHSSAASDHRDVVYREEGELPKTFGPGLRWTKKYIWRQGENGGISVWFVKVKPTAKQPEAQEEEDEADYLFHNFDFEGQGQDEAETVDAKESTFVTPPVPPLVPSEEDTAVIMARGDHLCINDMYRTAYAFRVRPESGEVVSWSSRHVVKGPKKDQDIVNFYQMEG
;
A
#
# COMPACT_ATOMS: atom_id res chain seq x y z
N MET A 1 -10.97 17.73 -14.28
CA MET A 1 -10.06 18.63 -13.54
C MET A 1 -9.03 17.78 -12.81
N PRO A 2 -7.76 18.21 -12.73
CA PRO A 2 -6.76 17.53 -11.90
C PRO A 2 -7.20 17.58 -10.41
N PRO A 3 -6.90 16.54 -9.60
CA PRO A 3 -7.24 16.55 -8.19
C PRO A 3 -6.48 17.66 -7.45
N ASN A 4 -7.12 18.26 -6.45
CA ASN A 4 -6.51 19.29 -5.62
C ASN A 4 -5.34 18.66 -4.83
N ARG A 5 -4.12 19.19 -5.02
CA ARG A 5 -2.91 18.73 -4.30
C ARG A 5 -2.69 19.58 -3.06
N VAL A 6 -2.29 18.94 -1.97
CA VAL A 6 -1.89 19.64 -0.74
C VAL A 6 -0.40 20.00 -0.84
N SER A 7 -0.08 21.29 -0.73
CA SER A 7 1.31 21.77 -0.59
C SER A 7 1.73 21.79 0.89
N ASN A 8 2.94 21.33 1.21
CA ASN A 8 3.51 21.20 2.56
C ASN A 8 2.71 20.28 3.50
N LEU A 9 3.07 18.99 3.50
CA LEU A 9 2.41 17.98 4.34
C LEU A 9 2.86 18.12 5.80
N SER A 10 1.93 18.50 6.68
CA SER A 10 2.20 18.56 8.11
C SER A 10 2.30 17.15 8.72
N PRO A 11 3.12 16.95 9.78
CA PRO A 11 3.16 15.69 10.51
C PRO A 11 1.79 15.23 11.01
N ASN A 12 0.92 16.17 11.42
CA ASN A 12 -0.44 15.86 11.89
C ASN A 12 -1.30 15.24 10.78
N LEU A 13 -1.22 15.77 9.56
CA LEU A 13 -1.94 15.24 8.41
C LEU A 13 -1.49 13.82 8.08
N LEU A 14 -0.18 13.57 8.05
CA LEU A 14 0.37 12.24 7.81
C LEU A 14 0.03 11.23 8.92
N ASN A 15 0.07 11.68 10.17
CA ASN A 15 -0.41 10.89 11.31
C ASN A 15 -1.90 10.54 11.17
N GLY A 16 -2.72 11.49 10.69
CA GLY A 16 -4.14 11.30 10.40
C GLY A 16 -4.39 10.21 9.36
N ILE A 17 -3.60 10.19 8.27
CA ILE A 17 -3.67 9.16 7.23
C ILE A 17 -3.41 7.77 7.82
N PHE A 18 -2.30 7.60 8.55
CA PHE A 18 -1.96 6.32 9.15
C PHE A 18 -3.02 5.87 10.16
N ALA A 19 -3.45 6.78 11.04
CA ALA A 19 -4.48 6.50 12.04
C ALA A 19 -5.82 6.11 11.41
N SER A 20 -6.20 6.77 10.32
CA SER A 20 -7.43 6.47 9.58
C SER A 20 -7.38 5.08 8.95
N LEU A 21 -6.29 4.74 8.25
CA LEU A 21 -6.10 3.41 7.65
C LEU A 21 -6.11 2.28 8.71
N SER A 22 -5.52 2.55 9.87
CA SER A 22 -5.29 1.57 10.93
C SER A 22 -6.53 1.19 11.75
N GLN A 23 -7.69 1.78 11.47
CA GLN A 23 -8.93 1.47 12.20
C GLN A 23 -9.41 0.05 11.88
N PRO A 24 -9.52 -0.87 12.87
CA PRO A 24 -9.92 -2.27 12.61
C PRO A 24 -11.33 -2.42 12.02
N SER A 25 -12.21 -1.44 12.28
CA SER A 25 -13.56 -1.41 11.72
C SER A 25 -13.59 -1.04 10.24
N ARG A 26 -12.49 -0.52 9.67
CA ARG A 26 -12.42 -0.15 8.26
C ARG A 26 -11.95 -1.33 7.42
N ARG A 27 -12.87 -1.80 6.57
CA ARG A 27 -12.57 -2.74 5.51
C ARG A 27 -12.67 -2.05 4.16
N TRP A 28 -11.79 -2.45 3.24
CA TRP A 28 -11.70 -1.87 1.93
C TRP A 28 -12.03 -2.93 0.88
N SER A 29 -13.03 -2.67 0.03
CA SER A 29 -13.17 -3.39 -1.23
C SER A 29 -11.96 -3.11 -2.12
N LEU A 30 -11.38 -4.15 -2.70
CA LEU A 30 -10.21 -4.09 -3.56
C LEU A 30 -10.55 -4.57 -4.98
N LEU A 31 -10.33 -3.69 -5.96
CA LEU A 31 -10.23 -4.05 -7.38
C LEU A 31 -8.77 -3.97 -7.81
N ARG A 32 -8.23 -5.07 -8.30
CA ARG A 32 -6.85 -5.22 -8.75
C ARG A 32 -6.81 -5.56 -10.23
N THR A 33 -5.95 -4.89 -10.98
CA THR A 33 -5.62 -5.25 -12.37
C THR A 33 -4.16 -5.70 -12.42
N LEU A 34 -3.93 -6.89 -12.96
CA LEU A 34 -2.61 -7.49 -13.15
C LEU A 34 -2.26 -7.50 -14.63
N GLN A 35 -1.08 -6.99 -14.95
CA GLN A 35 -0.46 -7.12 -16.26
C GLN A 35 0.96 -7.66 -16.08
N SER A 36 1.31 -8.67 -16.87
CA SER A 36 2.65 -9.25 -16.92
C SER A 36 2.99 -9.68 -18.34
N ASP A 37 4.22 -9.43 -18.77
CA ASP A 37 4.73 -9.90 -20.06
C ASP A 37 5.07 -11.40 -20.03
N ASN A 38 5.16 -11.99 -18.83
CA ASN A 38 5.31 -13.43 -18.68
C ASN A 38 3.94 -14.12 -18.82
N PRO A 39 3.71 -14.95 -19.87
CA PRO A 39 2.41 -15.59 -20.11
C PRO A 39 2.03 -16.63 -19.05
N ARG A 40 2.94 -16.99 -18.14
CA ARG A 40 2.65 -17.88 -17.00
C ARG A 40 2.11 -17.14 -15.78
N ASP A 41 2.21 -15.82 -15.75
CA ASP A 41 1.68 -15.02 -14.66
C ASP A 41 0.17 -14.78 -14.85
N ILE A 42 -0.51 -14.56 -13.73
CA ILE A 42 -1.93 -14.18 -13.73
C ILE A 42 -2.05 -12.79 -14.33
N ASN A 43 -2.91 -12.66 -15.32
CA ASN A 43 -3.27 -11.39 -15.96
C ASN A 43 -4.77 -11.14 -15.81
N GLY A 44 -5.17 -9.86 -15.85
CA GLY A 44 -6.56 -9.44 -15.78
C GLY A 44 -6.98 -8.96 -14.39
N GLU A 45 -8.29 -8.97 -14.14
CA GLU A 45 -8.88 -8.39 -12.93
C GLU A 45 -9.03 -9.41 -11.80
N LEU A 46 -8.69 -8.99 -10.59
CA LEU A 46 -8.96 -9.68 -9.33
C LEU A 46 -9.79 -8.79 -8.42
N ARG A 47 -10.68 -9.40 -7.64
CA ARG A 47 -11.47 -8.73 -6.60
C ARG A 47 -11.15 -9.33 -5.24
N GLY A 48 -11.20 -8.50 -4.22
CA GLY A 48 -10.93 -8.92 -2.86
C GLY A 48 -11.24 -7.83 -1.86
N THR A 49 -10.67 -7.99 -0.66
CA THR A 49 -10.74 -7.00 0.41
C THR A 49 -9.34 -6.69 0.94
N ALA A 50 -9.20 -5.53 1.57
CA ALA A 50 -8.02 -5.16 2.32
C ALA A 50 -8.41 -4.67 3.73
N SER A 51 -7.55 -4.92 4.70
CA SER A 51 -7.79 -4.63 6.11
C SER A 51 -6.48 -4.34 6.85
N PHE A 52 -6.60 -3.59 7.95
CA PHE A 52 -5.50 -3.25 8.83
C PHE A 52 -5.82 -3.71 10.25
N HIS A 53 -4.87 -4.40 10.89
CA HIS A 53 -5.03 -4.90 12.26
C HIS A 53 -3.83 -4.50 13.11
N PRO A 54 -4.03 -3.98 14.32
CA PRO A 54 -2.93 -3.69 15.25
C PRO A 54 -2.05 -4.92 15.48
N LEU A 55 -0.74 -4.72 15.41
CA LEU A 55 0.22 -5.77 15.73
C LEU A 55 0.36 -5.87 17.26
N ARG A 56 0.00 -7.02 17.86
CA ARG A 56 -0.19 -7.17 19.31
C ARG A 56 1.10 -7.09 20.14
N HIS A 57 2.27 -7.19 19.50
CA HIS A 57 3.57 -7.28 20.17
C HIS A 57 4.55 -6.15 19.82
N SER A 58 4.09 -4.95 19.42
CA SER A 58 4.99 -3.78 19.50
C SER A 58 5.36 -3.62 20.98
N SER A 59 6.58 -4.01 21.36
CA SER A 59 7.04 -3.93 22.75
C SER A 59 6.68 -2.56 23.30
N ALA A 60 6.21 -2.45 24.54
CA ALA A 60 5.83 -1.17 25.16
C ALA A 60 6.96 -0.10 25.18
N ALA A 61 8.16 -0.46 24.71
CA ALA A 61 9.33 0.38 24.54
C ALA A 61 9.56 0.91 23.09
N SER A 62 8.75 0.53 22.09
CA SER A 62 8.87 1.11 20.74
C SER A 62 7.88 2.25 20.56
N ASP A 63 8.37 3.46 20.25
CA ASP A 63 7.55 4.65 19.96
C ASP A 63 6.76 4.56 18.62
N HIS A 64 6.82 3.42 17.95
CA HIS A 64 6.22 3.20 16.64
C HIS A 64 4.93 2.39 16.74
N ARG A 65 3.96 2.70 15.87
CA ARG A 65 2.70 1.95 15.75
C ARG A 65 2.77 1.04 14.54
N ASP A 66 2.61 -0.25 14.78
CA ASP A 66 2.63 -1.27 13.74
C ASP A 66 1.23 -1.83 13.48
N VAL A 67 0.87 -1.96 12.21
CA VAL A 67 -0.34 -2.64 11.77
C VAL A 67 -0.03 -3.68 10.70
N VAL A 68 -0.70 -4.82 10.78
CA VAL A 68 -0.72 -5.83 9.73
C VAL A 68 -1.70 -5.39 8.67
N TYR A 69 -1.18 -5.09 7.49
CA TYR A 69 -1.95 -4.90 6.28
C TYR A 69 -2.14 -6.25 5.59
N ARG A 70 -3.39 -6.64 5.37
CA ARG A 70 -3.74 -7.89 4.68
C ARG A 70 -4.71 -7.61 3.54
N GLU A 71 -4.41 -8.20 2.39
CA GLU A 71 -5.35 -8.34 1.28
C GLU A 71 -5.72 -9.80 1.08
N GLU A 72 -6.94 -10.05 0.65
CA GLU A 72 -7.39 -11.38 0.26
C GLU A 72 -8.53 -11.36 -0.74
N GLY A 73 -8.65 -12.40 -1.55
CA GLY A 73 -9.76 -12.58 -2.46
C GLY A 73 -9.79 -13.97 -3.07
N GLU A 74 -10.71 -14.17 -4.00
CA GLU A 74 -10.81 -15.40 -4.79
C GLU A 74 -10.15 -15.21 -6.15
N LEU A 75 -9.51 -16.27 -6.65
CA LEU A 75 -9.02 -16.31 -8.03
C LEU A 75 -10.18 -16.66 -8.98
N PRO A 76 -10.13 -16.20 -10.24
CA PRO A 76 -11.10 -16.60 -11.25
C PRO A 76 -11.20 -18.12 -11.36
N LYS A 77 -12.42 -18.65 -11.53
CA LYS A 77 -12.67 -20.10 -11.59
C LYS A 77 -11.88 -20.82 -12.68
N THR A 78 -11.41 -20.09 -13.70
CA THR A 78 -10.52 -20.59 -14.76
C THR A 78 -9.20 -21.14 -14.22
N PHE A 79 -8.75 -20.70 -13.05
CA PHE A 79 -7.54 -21.21 -12.38
C PHE A 79 -7.80 -22.43 -11.50
N GLY A 80 -9.07 -22.71 -11.19
CA GLY A 80 -9.49 -23.76 -10.28
C GLY A 80 -10.59 -23.28 -9.33
N PRO A 81 -11.55 -24.14 -8.97
CA PRO A 81 -12.63 -23.77 -8.07
C PRO A 81 -12.10 -23.52 -6.65
N GLY A 82 -12.52 -22.41 -6.04
CA GLY A 82 -12.24 -22.12 -4.63
C GLY A 82 -10.80 -21.72 -4.30
N LEU A 83 -9.96 -21.46 -5.30
CA LEU A 83 -8.61 -20.94 -5.05
C LEU A 83 -8.68 -19.50 -4.54
N ARG A 84 -7.89 -19.22 -3.50
CA ARG A 84 -7.80 -17.90 -2.88
C ARG A 84 -6.40 -17.34 -3.04
N TRP A 85 -6.30 -16.02 -3.06
CA TRP A 85 -5.03 -15.30 -3.01
C TRP A 85 -5.00 -14.44 -1.75
N THR A 86 -3.80 -14.27 -1.19
CA THR A 86 -3.57 -13.39 -0.04
C THR A 86 -2.27 -12.63 -0.22
N LYS A 87 -2.20 -11.44 0.37
CA LYS A 87 -0.98 -10.62 0.44
C LYS A 87 -0.90 -10.00 1.83
N LYS A 88 0.29 -9.93 2.41
CA LYS A 88 0.47 -9.40 3.77
C LYS A 88 1.76 -8.58 3.89
N TYR A 89 1.67 -7.45 4.57
CA TYR A 89 2.80 -6.60 4.97
C TYR A 89 2.57 -6.04 6.37
N ILE A 90 3.62 -5.52 7.01
CA ILE A 90 3.50 -4.67 8.18
C ILE A 90 3.73 -3.22 7.75
N TRP A 91 2.79 -2.35 8.09
CA TRP A 91 2.94 -0.90 7.94
C TRP A 91 3.27 -0.33 9.31
N ARG A 92 4.33 0.48 9.37
CA ARG A 92 4.87 1.05 10.60
C ARG A 92 4.86 2.56 10.52
N GLN A 93 4.27 3.20 11.52
CA GLN A 93 4.33 4.65 11.71
C GLN A 93 5.60 5.02 12.46
N GLY A 94 6.44 5.83 11.82
CA GLY A 94 7.66 6.42 12.36
C GLY A 94 7.42 7.82 12.94
N GLU A 95 8.51 8.50 13.26
CA GLU A 95 8.49 9.90 13.71
C GLU A 95 7.96 10.84 12.61
N ASN A 96 7.41 11.99 13.01
CA ASN A 96 6.93 13.05 12.11
C ASN A 96 5.93 12.60 11.01
N GLY A 97 5.22 11.49 11.24
CA GLY A 97 4.26 10.94 10.28
C GLY A 97 4.89 10.11 9.15
N GLY A 98 6.16 9.75 9.26
CA GLY A 98 6.79 8.80 8.34
C GLY A 98 6.07 7.45 8.37
N ILE A 99 5.95 6.80 7.21
CA ILE A 99 5.37 5.46 7.08
C ILE A 99 6.39 4.56 6.39
N SER A 100 6.58 3.35 6.91
CA SER A 100 7.43 2.33 6.30
C SER A 100 6.66 1.02 6.13
N VAL A 101 6.98 0.27 5.08
CA VAL A 101 6.37 -1.01 4.76
C VAL A 101 7.42 -2.11 4.88
N TRP A 102 7.07 -3.18 5.58
CA TRP A 102 7.95 -4.30 5.92
C TRP A 102 7.37 -5.61 5.41
N PHE A 103 8.25 -6.49 4.94
CA PHE A 103 7.87 -7.87 4.69
C PHE A 103 7.53 -8.57 6.00
N VAL A 104 6.57 -9.49 5.96
CA VAL A 104 6.22 -10.34 7.11
C VAL A 104 7.07 -11.61 7.05
N LYS A 105 7.64 -12.01 8.20
CA LYS A 105 8.42 -13.24 8.31
C LYS A 105 7.60 -14.45 7.89
N VAL A 106 8.12 -15.23 6.94
CA VAL A 106 7.55 -16.52 6.56
C VAL A 106 8.00 -17.56 7.56
N LYS A 107 7.09 -18.00 8.43
CA LYS A 107 7.37 -19.09 9.37
C LYS A 107 7.11 -20.43 8.68
N PRO A 108 8.02 -21.42 8.77
CA PRO A 108 7.73 -22.76 8.30
C PRO A 108 6.51 -23.28 9.06
N THR A 109 5.48 -23.74 8.36
CA THR A 109 4.26 -24.30 8.97
C THR A 109 4.64 -25.35 10.00
N ALA A 110 4.48 -25.04 11.29
CA ALA A 110 4.69 -25.99 12.36
C ALA A 110 3.80 -27.21 12.10
N LYS A 111 4.33 -28.42 12.33
CA LYS A 111 3.60 -29.70 12.18
C LYS A 111 2.48 -29.89 13.21
N GLN A 112 2.00 -28.84 13.86
CA GLN A 112 0.95 -28.88 14.86
C GLN A 112 -0.06 -27.75 14.59
N PRO A 113 -1.30 -28.08 14.18
CA PRO A 113 -2.36 -27.09 13.88
C PRO A 113 -2.91 -26.36 15.12
N GLU A 114 -2.47 -26.72 16.33
CA GLU A 114 -3.14 -26.35 17.59
C GLU A 114 -2.27 -25.47 18.51
N ALA A 115 -1.06 -25.11 18.08
CA ALA A 115 -0.19 -24.21 18.82
C ALA A 115 -0.34 -22.78 18.27
N GLN A 116 -1.23 -22.01 18.91
CA GLN A 116 -1.32 -20.54 18.91
C GLN A 116 -1.45 -19.87 17.52
N GLU A 117 -2.30 -18.85 17.39
CA GLU A 117 -2.14 -17.86 16.31
C GLU A 117 -0.76 -17.20 16.50
N GLU A 118 0.29 -17.81 15.95
CA GLU A 118 1.64 -17.27 16.04
C GLU A 118 1.64 -15.92 15.35
N GLU A 119 1.91 -14.88 16.14
CA GLU A 119 1.75 -13.51 15.69
C GLU A 119 2.65 -13.17 14.51
N ASP A 120 2.14 -12.29 13.64
CA ASP A 120 2.90 -11.72 12.52
C ASP A 120 4.12 -10.96 13.05
N GLU A 121 5.23 -10.99 12.31
CA GLU A 121 6.45 -10.29 12.70
C GLU A 121 7.12 -9.68 11.46
N ALA A 122 7.69 -8.48 11.62
CA ALA A 122 8.43 -7.81 10.55
C ALA A 122 9.75 -8.54 10.28
N ASP A 123 10.08 -8.74 9.01
CA ASP A 123 11.32 -9.37 8.55
C ASP A 123 12.37 -8.32 8.19
N TYR A 124 12.27 -7.77 6.97
CA TYR A 124 13.11 -6.69 6.49
C TYR A 124 12.27 -5.61 5.80
N LEU A 125 12.85 -4.41 5.74
CA LEU A 125 12.23 -3.23 5.14
C LEU A 125 11.99 -3.49 3.65
N PHE A 126 10.75 -3.25 3.21
CA PHE A 126 10.44 -3.17 1.79
C PHE A 126 10.79 -1.76 1.30
N HIS A 127 10.07 -0.73 1.76
CA HIS A 127 10.37 0.66 1.42
C HIS A 127 9.83 1.63 2.48
N ASN A 128 10.29 2.88 2.40
CA ASN A 128 9.69 4.01 3.11
C ASN A 128 8.76 4.77 2.16
N PHE A 129 7.75 5.42 2.72
CA PHE A 129 6.93 6.38 2.00
C PHE A 129 7.70 7.69 1.85
N ASP A 130 7.97 8.07 0.62
CA ASP A 130 8.36 9.41 0.21
C ASP A 130 7.11 10.17 -0.24
N PHE A 131 6.61 11.07 0.60
CA PHE A 131 5.39 11.84 0.32
C PHE A 131 5.68 13.06 -0.55
N GLU A 132 4.86 13.27 -1.59
CA GLU A 132 4.98 14.48 -2.42
C GLU A 132 4.75 15.75 -1.60
N GLY A 133 5.72 16.67 -1.59
CA GLY A 133 5.63 17.93 -0.85
C GLY A 133 6.32 17.95 0.52
N GLN A 134 7.12 16.93 0.86
CA GLN A 134 8.05 16.95 2.01
C GLN A 134 9.49 17.40 1.65
N GLY A 135 9.74 17.92 0.44
CA GLY A 135 11.05 18.41 0.00
C GLY A 135 10.94 19.60 -0.95
N GLN A 136 11.86 20.57 -0.78
CA GLN A 136 11.99 21.78 -1.58
C GLN A 136 12.06 21.50 -3.08
N ASP A 137 11.44 22.38 -3.86
CA ASP A 137 11.79 22.65 -5.25
C ASP A 137 13.30 22.99 -5.34
N GLU A 138 14.16 22.00 -5.46
CA GLU A 138 15.44 22.19 -6.12
C GLU A 138 15.24 21.92 -7.61
N ALA A 139 15.34 23.01 -8.38
CA ALA A 139 15.35 23.02 -9.81
C ALA A 139 16.46 22.11 -10.35
N GLU A 140 16.15 20.84 -10.59
CA GLU A 140 16.98 19.94 -11.38
C GLU A 140 16.36 19.79 -12.76
N THR A 141 17.01 20.47 -13.71
CA THR A 141 16.98 20.28 -15.17
C THR A 141 15.99 19.24 -15.70
N VAL A 142 14.96 19.78 -16.35
CA VAL A 142 14.16 19.10 -17.38
C VAL A 142 15.14 18.44 -18.37
N ASP A 143 14.90 17.17 -18.71
CA ASP A 143 15.70 16.28 -19.58
C ASP A 143 16.54 15.22 -18.83
N ALA A 144 15.86 14.18 -18.28
CA ALA A 144 16.30 12.76 -18.19
C ALA A 144 15.69 11.93 -17.02
N LYS A 145 14.93 12.52 -16.08
CA LYS A 145 14.33 11.78 -14.93
C LYS A 145 12.87 11.35 -15.09
N GLU A 146 12.28 11.53 -16.28
CA GLU A 146 10.86 11.23 -16.52
C GLU A 146 10.55 9.70 -16.54
N SER A 147 11.56 8.84 -16.55
CA SER A 147 11.39 7.37 -16.69
C SER A 147 11.54 6.54 -15.41
N THR A 148 11.81 7.15 -14.25
CA THR A 148 12.16 6.38 -13.03
C THR A 148 11.07 6.28 -11.97
N PHE A 149 10.01 7.08 -12.06
CA PHE A 149 8.95 7.10 -11.06
C PHE A 149 7.63 6.58 -11.62
N VAL A 150 6.95 5.75 -10.83
CA VAL A 150 5.61 5.26 -11.17
C VAL A 150 4.57 6.23 -10.62
N THR A 151 3.53 6.50 -11.41
CA THR A 151 2.41 7.34 -11.00
C THR A 151 1.27 6.45 -10.48
N PRO A 152 0.72 6.71 -9.29
CA PRO A 152 -0.45 5.99 -8.81
C PRO A 152 -1.68 6.41 -9.61
N PRO A 153 -2.67 5.53 -9.82
CA PRO A 153 -3.93 5.95 -10.43
C PRO A 153 -4.68 6.88 -9.46
N VAL A 154 -5.58 7.71 -9.97
CA VAL A 154 -6.40 8.58 -9.11
C VAL A 154 -7.33 7.72 -8.23
N PRO A 155 -7.39 7.93 -6.90
CA PRO A 155 -8.28 7.18 -6.04
C PRO A 155 -9.75 7.41 -6.41
N PRO A 156 -10.62 6.39 -6.25
CA PRO A 156 -12.04 6.50 -6.59
C PRO A 156 -12.71 7.70 -5.91
N LEU A 157 -13.62 8.38 -6.61
CA LEU A 157 -14.44 9.43 -6.03
C LEU A 157 -15.49 8.81 -5.09
N VAL A 158 -15.80 9.52 -4.01
CA VAL A 158 -16.89 9.18 -3.09
C VAL A 158 -17.96 10.26 -3.25
N PRO A 159 -19.15 9.95 -3.80
CA PRO A 159 -20.13 10.96 -4.21
C PRO A 159 -20.62 11.93 -3.13
N SER A 160 -20.49 11.58 -1.84
CA SER A 160 -20.90 12.41 -0.70
C SER A 160 -19.78 13.27 -0.12
N GLU A 161 -18.57 13.24 -0.72
CA GLU A 161 -17.37 13.84 -0.15
C GLU A 161 -16.89 15.04 -0.98
N GLU A 162 -17.52 16.19 -0.74
CA GLU A 162 -17.32 17.40 -1.54
C GLU A 162 -16.03 18.18 -1.24
N ASP A 163 -15.34 17.85 -0.13
CA ASP A 163 -14.06 18.50 0.23
C ASP A 163 -12.98 17.45 0.54
N THR A 164 -12.36 16.94 -0.53
CA THR A 164 -11.23 16.00 -0.43
C THR A 164 -10.03 16.47 -1.23
N ALA A 165 -8.84 16.16 -0.71
CA ALA A 165 -7.58 16.32 -1.43
C ALA A 165 -6.92 14.97 -1.69
N VAL A 166 -5.97 14.92 -2.62
CA VAL A 166 -5.19 13.71 -2.90
C VAL A 166 -3.74 13.92 -2.46
N ILE A 167 -3.27 13.02 -1.60
CA ILE A 167 -1.89 12.97 -1.12
C ILE A 167 -1.22 11.75 -1.73
N MET A 168 -0.06 11.95 -2.35
CA MET A 168 0.67 10.87 -3.02
C MET A 168 1.93 10.52 -2.24
N ALA A 169 2.28 9.23 -2.26
CA ALA A 169 3.53 8.73 -1.72
C ALA A 169 4.16 7.71 -2.67
N ARG A 170 5.47 7.55 -2.61
CA ARG A 170 6.22 6.56 -3.39
C ARG A 170 7.18 5.79 -2.50
N GLY A 171 7.64 4.66 -3.02
CA GLY A 171 8.73 3.90 -2.43
C GLY A 171 9.24 2.88 -3.43
N ASP A 172 10.52 2.53 -3.33
CA ASP A 172 11.13 1.52 -4.17
C ASP A 172 12.02 0.57 -3.38
N HIS A 173 12.28 -0.58 -3.99
CA HIS A 173 13.08 -1.65 -3.41
C HIS A 173 13.73 -2.47 -4.51
N LEU A 174 15.05 -2.59 -4.48
CA LEU A 174 15.77 -3.54 -5.33
C LEU A 174 15.73 -4.92 -4.67
N CYS A 175 14.94 -5.84 -5.23
CA CYS A 175 14.95 -7.24 -4.78
C CYS A 175 15.81 -8.07 -5.73
N ILE A 176 17.01 -8.43 -5.28
CA ILE A 176 18.01 -9.16 -6.06
C ILE A 176 18.36 -8.36 -7.32
N ASN A 177 17.69 -8.63 -8.46
CA ASN A 177 17.94 -7.99 -9.74
C ASN A 177 16.68 -7.33 -10.34
N ASP A 178 15.54 -7.40 -9.65
CA ASP A 178 14.30 -6.81 -10.12
C ASP A 178 13.98 -5.56 -9.28
N MET A 179 13.74 -4.43 -9.95
CA MET A 179 13.37 -3.17 -9.30
C MET A 179 11.87 -3.12 -9.06
N TYR A 180 11.47 -3.01 -7.80
CA TYR A 180 10.10 -2.80 -7.38
C TYR A 180 9.89 -1.32 -7.14
N ARG A 181 8.97 -0.71 -7.90
CA ARG A 181 8.54 0.68 -7.70
C ARG A 181 7.09 0.68 -7.30
N THR A 182 6.77 1.35 -6.21
CA THR A 182 5.42 1.49 -5.70
C THR A 182 5.04 2.95 -5.60
N ALA A 183 3.82 3.28 -5.99
CA ALA A 183 3.20 4.54 -5.67
C ALA A 183 1.82 4.34 -5.07
N TYR A 184 1.43 5.28 -4.21
CA TYR A 184 0.16 5.34 -3.51
C TYR A 184 -0.47 6.69 -3.74
N ALA A 185 -1.80 6.72 -3.80
CA ALA A 185 -2.57 7.96 -3.68
C ALA A 185 -3.67 7.76 -2.65
N PHE A 186 -3.77 8.69 -1.70
CA PHE A 186 -4.78 8.71 -0.65
C PHE A 186 -5.70 9.88 -0.89
N ARG A 187 -6.99 9.63 -1.06
CA ARG A 187 -8.01 10.67 -1.02
C ARG A 187 -8.39 10.90 0.43
N VAL A 188 -8.18 12.11 0.91
CA VAL A 188 -8.32 12.45 2.32
C VAL A 188 -9.22 13.65 2.54
N ARG A 189 -9.82 13.73 3.73
CA ARG A 189 -10.28 15.01 4.28
C ARG A 189 -9.05 15.82 4.73
N PRO A 190 -8.80 17.01 4.18
CA PRO A 190 -7.57 17.75 4.45
C PRO A 190 -7.36 18.12 5.92
N GLU A 191 -8.45 18.37 6.66
CA GLU A 191 -8.38 18.81 8.06
C GLU A 191 -7.97 17.69 9.03
N SER A 192 -8.38 16.45 8.76
CA SER A 192 -8.20 15.32 9.68
C SER A 192 -7.21 14.27 9.18
N GLY A 193 -6.91 14.25 7.88
CA GLY A 193 -6.19 13.15 7.24
C GLY A 193 -7.02 11.87 7.11
N GLU A 194 -8.34 11.93 7.35
CA GLU A 194 -9.21 10.78 7.17
C GLU A 194 -9.18 10.31 5.72
N VAL A 195 -8.75 9.07 5.49
CA VAL A 195 -8.74 8.43 4.17
C VAL A 195 -10.15 7.95 3.83
N VAL A 196 -10.71 8.40 2.72
CA VAL A 196 -12.04 7.98 2.25
C VAL A 196 -11.97 6.99 1.09
N SER A 197 -10.86 7.02 0.34
CA SER A 197 -10.50 6.03 -0.68
C SER A 197 -9.00 6.12 -0.95
N TRP A 198 -8.42 5.06 -1.50
CA TRP A 198 -7.02 5.09 -1.88
C TRP A 198 -6.74 4.16 -3.05
N SER A 199 -5.56 4.27 -3.60
CA SER A 199 -5.10 3.45 -4.70
C SER A 199 -3.61 3.21 -4.60
N SER A 200 -3.14 2.17 -5.28
CA SER A 200 -1.71 1.91 -5.42
C SER A 200 -1.37 1.38 -6.80
N ARG A 201 -0.13 1.58 -7.21
CA ARG A 201 0.45 0.95 -8.39
C ARG A 201 1.81 0.36 -8.02
N HIS A 202 2.03 -0.89 -8.39
CA HIS A 202 3.32 -1.55 -8.25
C HIS A 202 3.82 -1.93 -9.64
N VAL A 203 5.00 -1.45 -10.01
CA VAL A 203 5.68 -1.86 -11.23
C VAL A 203 6.96 -2.57 -10.85
N VAL A 204 7.14 -3.78 -11.36
CA VAL A 204 8.35 -4.57 -11.20
C VAL A 204 9.00 -4.71 -12.55
N LYS A 205 10.24 -4.26 -12.68
CA LYS A 205 11.04 -4.40 -13.91
C LYS A 205 12.38 -5.03 -13.59
N GLY A 206 12.71 -6.11 -14.29
CA GLY A 206 14.00 -6.78 -14.20
C GLY A 206 14.07 -8.04 -15.07
N PRO A 207 15.18 -8.76 -15.04
CA PRO A 207 15.39 -9.93 -15.89
C PRO A 207 14.42 -11.08 -15.59
N LYS A 208 13.81 -11.13 -14.41
CA LYS A 208 12.89 -12.21 -14.01
C LYS A 208 11.43 -11.80 -14.04
N LYS A 209 11.15 -10.51 -13.87
CA LYS A 209 9.79 -10.00 -13.70
C LYS A 209 9.58 -8.74 -14.51
N ASP A 210 8.48 -8.75 -15.24
CA ASP A 210 7.89 -7.55 -15.82
C ASP A 210 6.41 -7.56 -15.45
N GLN A 211 6.05 -6.79 -14.43
CA GLN A 211 4.70 -6.77 -13.88
C GLN A 211 4.25 -5.33 -13.61
N ASP A 212 2.99 -5.05 -13.89
CA ASP A 212 2.29 -3.83 -13.53
C ASP A 212 0.98 -4.19 -12.82
N ILE A 213 0.86 -3.74 -11.58
CA ILE A 213 -0.25 -4.07 -10.69
C ILE A 213 -0.90 -2.77 -10.26
N VAL A 214 -2.17 -2.58 -10.63
CA VAL A 214 -2.96 -1.41 -10.25
C VAL A 214 -4.03 -1.83 -9.26
N ASN A 215 -4.18 -1.11 -8.16
CA ASN A 215 -5.15 -1.40 -7.11
C ASN A 215 -6.00 -0.17 -6.81
N PHE A 216 -7.30 -0.39 -6.63
CA PHE A 216 -8.26 0.60 -6.16
C PHE A 216 -8.94 0.08 -4.89
N TYR A 217 -9.01 0.94 -3.88
CA TYR A 217 -9.57 0.63 -2.58
C TYR A 217 -10.70 1.61 -2.24
N GLN A 218 -11.86 1.06 -1.92
CA GLN A 218 -13.04 1.81 -1.49
C GLN A 218 -13.55 1.25 -0.18
N MET A 219 -14.07 2.09 0.71
CA MET A 219 -14.69 1.63 1.95
C MET A 219 -15.81 0.62 1.65
N GLU A 220 -15.81 -0.52 2.34
CA GLU A 220 -16.99 -1.38 2.39
C GLU A 220 -18.11 -0.64 3.15
N GLY A 221 -19.30 -0.60 2.56
CA GLY A 221 -20.49 0.02 3.16
C GLY A 221 -21.17 -0.83 4.22
#